data_AF-A0A0C2ZBZ7-F1
#
_entry.id   AF-A0A0C2ZBZ7-F1
#
_cell.length_a   1.000
_cell.length_b   1.000
_cell.length_c   1.000
_cell.angle_alpha   90.00
_cell.angle_beta   90.00
_cell.angle_gamma   90.00
#
_symmetry.space_group_name_H-M   'P 1'
#
loop_
_entity.id
_entity.type
_entity.pdbx_description
1 polymer ?
#
loop_
_entity_poly.entity_id
_entity_poly.type
_entity_poly.pdbx_seq_one_letter_code
_entity_poly.pdbx_strand_id
1 'polypeptide(L)'
;MKKQIVYAPEELKLLEEIERGEWQSQPLTPQAQEEWQSYARHTLAMSEKKQTTIRFSVSDLAAVKAKSKEMGINYQNIIQTLVHQYATGKIKLEL
;
A
#
# COMPACT_ATOMS: atom_id res chain seq x y z
N MET A 1 8.67 -41.57 -15.08
CA MET A 1 8.85 -41.58 -13.61
C MET A 1 8.15 -40.36 -13.03
N LYS A 2 7.14 -40.53 -12.18
CA LYS A 2 6.43 -39.40 -11.54
C LYS A 2 7.41 -38.73 -10.56
N LYS A 3 7.63 -37.43 -10.72
CA LYS A 3 8.52 -36.64 -9.85
C LYS A 3 7.90 -36.62 -8.45
N GLN A 4 8.63 -37.15 -7.46
CA GLN A 4 8.18 -37.13 -6.07
C GLN A 4 8.31 -35.70 -5.55
N ILE A 5 7.17 -35.05 -5.35
CA ILE A 5 7.11 -33.69 -4.81
C ILE A 5 7.38 -33.81 -3.32
N VAL A 6 8.48 -33.20 -2.87
CA VAL A 6 8.82 -33.12 -1.44
C VAL A 6 8.15 -31.85 -0.93
N TYR A 7 7.12 -32.04 -0.10
CA TYR A 7 6.38 -30.94 0.51
C TYR A 7 7.10 -30.44 1.75
N ALA A 8 7.07 -29.12 1.95
CA ALA A 8 7.47 -28.54 3.22
C ALA A 8 6.47 -28.96 4.34
N PRO A 9 6.87 -28.94 5.62
CA PRO A 9 5.99 -29.32 6.72
C PRO A 9 4.67 -28.53 6.76
N GLU A 10 4.70 -27.24 6.38
CA GLU A 10 3.52 -26.37 6.29
C GLU A 10 2.56 -26.81 5.18
N GLU A 11 3.09 -27.24 4.03
CA GLU A 11 2.31 -27.69 2.88
C GLU A 11 1.64 -29.04 3.16
N LEU A 12 2.34 -29.95 3.84
CA LEU A 12 1.78 -31.24 4.30
C LEU A 12 0.62 -31.02 5.27
N LYS A 13 0.78 -30.12 6.24
CA LYS A 13 -0.27 -29.80 7.20
C LYS A 13 -1.50 -29.21 6.52
N LEU A 14 -1.31 -28.29 5.56
CA LEU A 14 -2.40 -27.72 4.78
C LEU A 14 -3.11 -28.79 3.93
N LEU A 15 -2.35 -29.71 3.32
CA LEU A 15 -2.90 -30.80 2.53
C LEU A 15 -3.76 -31.73 3.40
N GLU A 16 -3.27 -32.13 4.57
CA GLU A 16 -4.04 -32.92 5.54
C GLU A 16 -5.31 -32.19 5.99
N GLU A 17 -5.23 -30.89 6.29
CA GLU A 17 -6.39 -30.07 6.66
C GLU A 17 -7.45 -29.98 5.55
N ILE A 18 -7.01 -29.90 4.28
CA ILE A 18 -7.91 -29.93 3.12
C ILE A 18 -8.53 -31.32 2.94
N GLU A 19 -7.73 -32.38 3.04
CA GLU A 19 -8.18 -33.77 2.90
C GLU A 19 -9.15 -34.20 4.01
N ARG A 20 -8.97 -33.66 5.24
CA ARG A 20 -9.92 -33.85 6.35
C ARG A 20 -11.28 -33.18 6.11
N GLY A 21 -11.38 -32.25 5.15
CA GLY A 21 -12.65 -31.61 4.79
C GLY A 21 -13.30 -30.78 5.91
N GLU A 22 -12.51 -30.37 6.91
CA GLU A 22 -12.98 -29.63 8.09
C GLU A 22 -13.43 -28.19 7.75
N TRP A 23 -12.96 -27.66 6.62
CA TRP A 23 -13.28 -26.32 6.16
C TRP A 23 -14.66 -26.26 5.52
N GLN A 24 -15.62 -25.70 6.23
CA GLN A 24 -16.94 -25.39 5.69
C GLN A 24 -16.97 -23.94 5.20
N SER A 25 -17.40 -23.73 3.96
CA SER A 25 -17.63 -22.38 3.43
C SER A 25 -18.81 -21.76 4.16
N GLN A 26 -18.52 -20.87 5.12
CA GLN A 26 -19.54 -20.09 5.79
C GLN A 26 -19.89 -18.89 4.89
N PRO A 27 -21.12 -18.82 4.33
CA PRO A 27 -21.51 -17.66 3.55
C PRO A 27 -21.52 -16.42 4.45
N LEU A 28 -20.98 -15.33 3.95
CA LEU A 28 -21.08 -14.05 4.64
C LEU A 28 -22.55 -13.66 4.78
N THR A 29 -22.92 -13.14 5.95
CA THR A 29 -24.21 -12.47 6.08
C THR A 29 -24.22 -11.24 5.19
N PRO A 30 -25.39 -10.84 4.62
CA PRO A 30 -25.48 -9.64 3.79
C PRO A 30 -24.93 -8.38 4.48
N GLN A 31 -25.13 -8.28 5.80
CA GLN A 31 -24.61 -7.18 6.62
C GLN A 31 -23.07 -7.17 6.70
N ALA A 32 -22.43 -8.32 6.97
CA ALA A 32 -20.97 -8.40 6.99
C ALA A 32 -20.37 -8.10 5.60
N GLN A 33 -21.06 -8.52 4.54
CA GLN A 33 -20.62 -8.26 3.17
C GLN A 33 -20.65 -6.75 2.86
N GLU A 34 -21.70 -6.05 3.28
CA GLU A 34 -21.80 -4.60 3.13
C GLU A 34 -20.73 -3.86 3.94
N GLU A 35 -20.53 -4.25 5.21
CA GLU A 35 -19.48 -3.69 6.06
C GLU A 35 -18.09 -3.86 5.44
N TRP A 36 -17.75 -5.06 4.97
CA TRP A 36 -16.45 -5.33 4.38
C TRP A 36 -16.25 -4.60 3.05
N GLN A 37 -17.31 -4.50 2.24
CA GLN A 37 -17.28 -3.68 1.03
C GLN A 37 -17.06 -2.21 1.36
N SER A 38 -17.67 -1.69 2.43
CA SER A 38 -17.47 -0.31 2.87
C SER A 38 -16.01 -0.07 3.25
N TYR A 39 -15.39 -0.96 4.04
CA TYR A 39 -13.99 -0.85 4.43
C TYR A 39 -13.04 -0.93 3.23
N ALA A 40 -13.31 -1.83 2.28
CA ALA A 40 -12.54 -1.92 1.05
C ALA A 40 -12.62 -0.62 0.24
N ARG A 41 -13.83 -0.07 0.05
CA ARG A 41 -14.03 1.22 -0.66
C ARG A 41 -13.33 2.38 0.03
N HIS A 42 -13.42 2.47 1.35
CA HIS A 42 -12.75 3.52 2.12
C HIS A 42 -11.22 3.43 1.98
N THR A 43 -10.65 2.23 2.06
CA THR A 43 -9.21 2.02 1.91
C THR A 43 -8.73 2.39 0.51
N LEU A 44 -9.48 2.02 -0.53
CA LEU A 44 -9.19 2.40 -1.91
C LEU A 44 -9.25 3.93 -2.08
N ALA A 45 -10.31 4.57 -1.61
CA ALA A 45 -10.49 6.02 -1.71
C ALA A 45 -9.40 6.81 -0.96
N MET A 46 -8.85 6.28 0.15
CA MET A 46 -7.73 6.90 0.86
C MET A 46 -6.38 6.67 0.16
N SER A 47 -6.27 5.62 -0.65
CA SER A 47 -5.06 5.29 -1.43
C SER A 47 -5.02 6.01 -2.78
N GLU A 48 -6.15 6.59 -3.21
CA GLU A 48 -6.23 7.37 -4.44
C GLU A 48 -5.43 8.67 -4.33
N LYS A 49 -4.53 8.87 -5.29
CA LYS A 49 -3.78 10.11 -5.42
C LYS A 49 -4.64 11.16 -6.10
N LYS A 50 -4.93 12.27 -5.41
CA LYS A 50 -5.58 13.45 -6.00
C LYS A 50 -4.53 14.46 -6.49
N GLN A 51 -4.69 14.95 -7.71
CA GLN A 51 -3.81 15.98 -8.26
C GLN A 51 -4.14 17.35 -7.65
N THR A 52 -3.10 18.06 -7.21
CA THR A 52 -3.21 19.45 -6.71
C THR A 52 -2.15 20.32 -7.38
N THR A 53 -2.49 21.57 -7.67
CA THR A 53 -1.55 22.55 -8.24
C THR A 53 -0.94 23.39 -7.13
N ILE A 54 0.39 23.35 -6.99
CA ILE A 54 1.14 24.16 -6.03
C ILE A 54 2.00 25.16 -6.81
N ARG A 55 1.94 26.44 -6.43
CA ARG A 55 2.80 27.47 -7.00
C ARG A 55 4.14 27.49 -6.28
N PHE A 56 5.24 27.41 -7.03
CA PHE A 56 6.59 27.53 -6.52
C PHE A 56 7.25 28.79 -7.05
N SER A 57 8.22 29.34 -6.30
CA SER A 57 9.17 30.26 -6.89
C SER A 57 10.07 29.51 -7.87
N VAL A 58 10.62 30.22 -8.87
CA VAL A 58 11.53 29.62 -9.85
C VAL A 58 12.78 29.06 -9.16
N SER A 59 13.28 29.77 -8.14
CA SER A 59 14.44 29.36 -7.34
C SER A 59 14.19 28.06 -6.59
N ASP A 60 13.06 27.95 -5.88
CA ASP A 60 12.75 26.77 -5.08
C ASP A 60 12.56 25.53 -5.96
N LEU A 61 11.86 25.70 -7.10
CA LEU A 61 11.66 24.60 -8.04
C LEU A 61 12.99 24.12 -8.63
N ALA A 62 13.92 25.02 -8.92
CA ALA A 62 15.25 24.67 -9.40
C ALA A 62 16.05 23.89 -8.33
N ALA A 63 16.01 24.35 -7.07
CA ALA A 63 16.67 23.68 -5.96
C ALA A 63 16.12 22.27 -5.71
N VAL A 64 14.80 22.09 -5.75
CA VAL A 64 14.16 20.78 -5.58
C VAL A 64 14.52 19.83 -6.73
N LYS A 65 14.54 20.33 -7.98
CA LYS A 65 14.97 19.54 -9.14
C LYS A 65 16.44 19.13 -9.09
N ALA A 66 17.32 19.99 -8.58
CA ALA A 66 18.73 19.65 -8.38
C ALA A 66 18.86 18.48 -7.39
N LYS A 67 18.21 18.58 -6.22
CA LYS A 67 18.19 17.50 -5.22
C LYS A 67 17.57 16.21 -5.77
N SER A 68 16.53 16.31 -6.59
CA SER A 68 15.90 15.13 -7.19
C SER A 68 16.83 14.42 -8.16
N LYS A 69 17.61 15.18 -8.94
CA LYS A 69 18.61 14.64 -9.86
C LYS A 69 19.74 13.94 -9.12
N GLU A 70 20.22 14.51 -8.01
CA GLU A 70 21.24 13.89 -7.14
C GLU A 70 20.77 12.56 -6.55
N MET A 71 19.52 12.50 -6.10
CA MET A 71 18.91 11.29 -5.52
C MET A 71 18.40 10.28 -6.57
N GLY A 72 18.45 10.62 -7.88
CA GLY A 72 17.94 9.76 -8.94
C GLY A 72 16.43 9.54 -8.94
N ILE A 73 15.66 10.46 -8.34
CA ILE A 73 14.20 10.36 -8.20
C ILE A 73 13.50 11.57 -8.85
N ASN A 74 12.24 11.39 -9.23
CA ASN A 74 11.43 12.50 -9.75
C ASN A 74 11.23 13.57 -8.66
N TYR A 75 11.39 14.84 -9.00
CA TYR A 75 11.15 15.97 -8.10
C TYR A 75 9.74 15.94 -7.47
N GLN A 76 8.75 15.42 -8.19
CA GLN A 76 7.40 15.22 -7.67
C GLN A 76 7.35 14.22 -6.51
N ASN A 77 8.14 13.14 -6.58
CA ASN A 77 8.22 12.13 -5.50
C ASN A 77 8.88 12.71 -4.24
N ILE A 78 9.86 13.59 -4.39
CA ILE A 78 10.43 14.33 -3.26
C ILE A 78 9.35 15.17 -2.59
N ILE A 79 8.61 15.96 -3.37
CA ILE A 79 7.53 16.81 -2.84
C ILE A 79 6.48 15.94 -2.12
N GLN A 80 6.07 14.82 -2.72
CA GLN A 80 5.13 13.88 -2.10
C GLN A 80 5.66 13.36 -0.76
N THR A 81 6.94 12.98 -0.71
CA THR A 81 7.59 12.46 0.50
C THR A 81 7.68 13.53 1.58
N LEU A 82 8.01 14.76 1.21
CA LEU A 82 8.14 15.90 2.12
C LEU A 82 6.79 16.23 2.77
N VAL A 83 5.71 16.26 1.97
CA VAL A 83 4.35 16.45 2.46
C VAL A 83 3.94 15.31 3.40
N HIS A 84 4.23 14.06 3.04
CA HIS A 84 3.93 12.90 3.90
C HIS A 84 4.70 12.93 5.22
N GLN A 85 5.99 13.25 5.20
CA GLN A 85 6.82 13.35 6.40
C GLN A 85 6.38 14.50 7.31
N TYR A 86 5.94 15.61 6.73
CA TYR A 86 5.32 16.70 7.48
C TYR A 86 3.99 16.25 8.13
N ALA A 87 3.07 15.68 7.34
CA ALA A 87 1.76 15.23 7.83
C ALA A 87 1.84 14.12 8.89
N THR A 88 2.86 13.27 8.82
CA THR A 88 3.12 12.19 9.82
C THR A 88 3.93 12.66 11.02
N GLY A 89 4.25 13.95 11.12
CA GLY A 89 4.96 14.54 12.26
C GLY A 89 6.46 14.24 12.32
N LYS A 90 7.04 13.68 11.26
CA LYS A 90 8.50 13.46 11.15
C LYS A 90 9.27 14.76 10.89
N ILE A 91 8.62 15.75 10.29
CA ILE A 91 9.15 17.09 10.06
C ILE A 91 8.23 18.10 10.77
N LYS A 92 8.81 19.10 11.43
CA LYS A 92 8.08 20.25 11.98
C LYS A 92 8.30 21.46 11.07
N LEU A 93 7.22 22.19 10.79
CA LEU A 93 7.29 23.52 10.19
C LEU A 93 7.35 24.52 11.33
N GLU A 94 8.37 25.37 11.32
CA GLU A 94 8.36 26.62 12.09
C GLU A 94 7.94 27.72 11.12
N LEU A 95 6.86 28.43 11.49
CA LEU A 95 6.25 29.50 10.72
C LEU A 95 6.58 30.86 11.34
#